data_AF-A0A381QMB8-F1
#
_entry.id   AF-A0A381QMB8-F1
#
_cell.length_a   1.000
_cell.length_b   1.000
_cell.length_c   1.000
_cell.angle_alpha   90.00
_cell.angle_beta   90.00
_cell.angle_gamma   90.00
#
_symmetry.space_group_name_H-M   'P 1'
#
loop_
_entity.id
_entity.type
_entity.pdbx_description
1 polymer ?
#
loop_
_entity_poly.entity_id
_entity_poly.type
_entity_poly.pdbx_seq_one_letter_code
_entity_poly.pdbx_strand_id
1 'polypeptide(L)'
;VVGIELEDLGKILQPFGKVNLVGKSFGIIKYTPEGGSGEIDISIPRIDSKSTGKGHKDFEVKLGKGITLQQDQLRRDFWINALAKDLDTGKVIDIGRKGMTDLKKKEIRMISPVAFEEDPLRMLRAVQFAARFEFKIESKTFEEIKKNAKSISTVSSERFQEEFRKMFTKAEKPSIGIKLLFDTGLIDHILPQSNLRKIDLASIDKLDKKAFPAFMGMLMNGYGSNAGKEVISKMRLSNNDADAVQSVVTYTDNSPFLEKNDFKLVQFIKNVDNKGIANIDEYLKVKNRPTLSSRLRRMTVTSIKDLSIGGRDLMGIGLKGIQVGDALNHALEFAVKTGKNNKLELLRAIKNKYNIREEVKVESVLKYMLSSKDMGALSKMRDSVVTKNSDMKPIKDLHITLASGPEWKKLRKRLFHNSLPDPNFKLEFEKPKKAKFGGRVSWYTKVKQQKQLKDYVTDLIQANPDPKRIFHVSLANKTGNSGDSVANI
;
A
#
# COMPACT_ATOMS: atom_id res chain seq x y z
N VAL A 1 -50.20 8.35 19.43
CA VAL A 1 -50.08 7.59 18.14
C VAL A 1 -50.95 6.35 18.09
N VAL A 2 -51.23 5.66 19.20
CA VAL A 2 -52.18 4.52 19.21
C VAL A 2 -53.57 4.98 18.78
N GLY A 3 -54.22 4.22 17.90
CA GLY A 3 -55.59 4.51 17.44
C GLY A 3 -55.70 5.58 16.33
N ILE A 4 -54.58 6.04 15.78
CA ILE A 4 -54.53 7.02 14.69
C ILE A 4 -53.96 6.35 13.44
N GLU A 5 -54.57 6.59 12.28
CA GLU A 5 -54.03 6.14 10.99
C GLU A 5 -52.81 6.96 10.58
N LEU A 6 -51.90 6.37 9.79
CA LEU A 6 -50.66 7.05 9.39
C LEU A 6 -50.91 8.37 8.65
N GLU A 7 -51.94 8.39 7.79
CA GLU A 7 -52.29 9.57 6.99
C GLU A 7 -52.86 10.69 7.87
N ASP A 8 -53.69 10.34 8.84
CA ASP A 8 -54.25 11.29 9.81
C ASP A 8 -53.17 11.84 10.73
N LEU A 9 -52.23 11.00 11.16
CA LEU A 9 -51.06 11.44 11.92
C LEU A 9 -50.23 12.45 11.12
N GLY A 10 -50.01 12.21 9.83
CA GLY A 10 -49.33 13.16 8.95
C GLY A 10 -50.02 14.52 8.90
N LYS A 11 -51.36 14.55 8.76
CA LYS A 11 -52.16 15.79 8.77
C LYS A 11 -52.10 16.51 10.11
N ILE A 12 -52.08 15.79 11.23
CA ILE A 12 -51.96 16.38 12.58
C ILE A 12 -50.60 17.07 12.77
N LEU A 13 -49.54 16.48 12.24
CA LEU A 13 -48.16 16.99 12.41
C LEU A 13 -47.81 18.12 11.45
N GLN A 14 -48.42 18.16 10.27
CA GLN A 14 -48.09 19.10 9.20
C GLN A 14 -48.16 20.59 9.59
N PRO A 15 -49.10 21.06 10.43
CA PRO A 15 -49.12 22.46 10.88
C PRO A 15 -47.96 22.84 11.78
N PHE A 16 -47.26 21.87 12.39
CA PHE A 16 -46.23 22.10 13.40
C PHE A 16 -44.82 21.83 12.89
N GLY A 17 -44.66 21.49 11.60
CA GLY A 17 -43.35 21.17 11.03
C GLY A 17 -43.42 20.37 9.74
N LYS A 18 -42.23 19.99 9.24
CA LYS A 18 -42.10 19.25 7.98
C LYS A 18 -42.35 17.76 8.20
N VAL A 19 -43.26 17.20 7.41
CA VAL A 19 -43.62 15.78 7.43
C VAL A 19 -43.09 15.10 6.17
N ASN A 20 -42.24 14.08 6.35
CA ASN A 20 -41.71 13.24 5.28
C ASN A 20 -42.21 11.79 5.46
N LEU A 21 -43.05 11.31 4.55
CA LEU A 21 -43.61 9.96 4.57
C LEU A 21 -42.64 8.90 4.01
N VAL A 22 -41.37 8.98 4.41
CA VAL A 22 -40.36 7.97 4.04
C VAL A 22 -40.60 6.74 4.92
N GLY A 23 -40.94 5.61 4.31
CA GLY A 23 -41.27 4.38 5.03
C GLY A 23 -42.75 4.18 5.32
N LYS A 24 -43.65 4.74 4.49
CA LYS A 24 -45.11 4.50 4.56
C LYS A 24 -45.47 3.01 4.70
N SER A 25 -44.76 2.14 3.98
CA SER A 25 -44.91 0.68 4.04
C SER A 25 -44.62 0.05 5.41
N PHE A 26 -43.94 0.78 6.30
CA PHE A 26 -43.57 0.35 7.65
C PHE A 26 -44.27 1.13 8.76
N GLY A 27 -45.17 2.07 8.42
CA GLY A 27 -45.90 2.87 9.40
C GLY A 27 -45.08 3.98 10.05
N ILE A 28 -44.04 4.50 9.39
CA ILE A 28 -43.12 5.51 9.95
C ILE A 28 -43.24 6.84 9.21
N ILE A 29 -43.24 7.94 9.98
CA ILE A 29 -43.13 9.32 9.52
C ILE A 29 -41.83 9.91 10.04
N LYS A 30 -41.04 10.51 9.14
CA LYS A 30 -39.93 11.39 9.52
C LYS A 30 -40.45 12.80 9.69
N TYR A 31 -40.43 13.32 10.90
CA TYR A 31 -40.98 14.63 11.25
C TYR A 31 -39.88 15.58 11.70
N THR A 32 -39.86 16.80 11.17
CA THR A 32 -38.94 17.87 11.60
C THR A 32 -39.79 19.02 12.17
N PRO A 33 -39.75 19.27 13.49
CA PRO A 33 -40.50 20.37 14.10
C PRO A 33 -40.11 21.73 13.50
N GLU A 34 -41.08 22.63 13.40
CA GLU A 34 -40.83 24.01 13.00
C GLU A 34 -39.86 24.70 13.98
N GLY A 35 -38.83 25.36 13.45
CA GLY A 35 -37.76 25.96 14.26
C GLY A 35 -36.83 24.95 14.96
N GLY A 36 -37.05 23.64 14.78
CA GLY A 36 -36.22 22.57 15.34
C GLY A 36 -35.09 22.16 14.39
N SER A 37 -33.97 21.71 14.95
CA SER A 37 -32.81 21.23 14.18
C SER A 37 -32.72 19.69 14.07
N GLY A 38 -33.71 18.95 14.59
CA GLY A 38 -33.68 17.49 14.70
C GLY A 38 -34.84 16.80 13.99
N GLU A 39 -34.54 15.70 13.28
CA GLU A 39 -35.54 14.79 12.72
C GLU A 39 -35.98 13.78 13.78
N ILE A 40 -37.29 13.55 13.89
CA ILE A 40 -37.94 12.62 14.82
C ILE A 40 -38.66 11.55 14.00
N ASP A 41 -38.35 10.28 14.27
CA ASP A 41 -39.12 9.17 13.72
C ASP A 41 -40.37 8.93 14.57
N ILE A 42 -41.54 9.10 13.97
CA ILE A 42 -42.84 8.84 14.61
C ILE A 42 -43.49 7.65 13.91
N SER A 43 -43.72 6.57 14.65
CA SER A 43 -44.34 5.35 14.14
C SER A 43 -45.71 5.08 14.74
N ILE A 44 -46.64 4.61 13.92
CA ILE A 44 -47.89 4.02 14.44
C ILE A 44 -47.65 2.56 14.92
N PRO A 45 -48.42 2.07 15.91
CA PRO A 45 -48.35 0.67 16.34
C PRO A 45 -48.61 -0.28 15.17
N ARG A 46 -47.88 -1.39 15.15
CA ARG A 46 -48.01 -2.40 14.10
C ARG A 46 -47.81 -3.81 14.62
N ILE A 47 -48.24 -4.78 13.83
CA ILE A 47 -47.96 -6.20 14.03
C ILE A 47 -47.18 -6.66 12.79
N ASP A 48 -46.02 -7.29 13.02
CA ASP A 48 -45.20 -7.86 11.96
C ASP A 48 -45.55 -9.36 11.88
N SER A 49 -45.83 -9.91 10.69
CA SER A 49 -45.92 -11.35 10.47
C SER A 49 -44.56 -11.93 10.04
N LYS A 50 -44.44 -13.27 10.00
CA LYS A 50 -43.19 -14.02 9.74
C LYS A 50 -42.40 -13.45 8.56
N SER A 51 -41.07 -13.36 8.71
CA SER A 51 -40.18 -13.02 7.60
C SER A 51 -40.28 -14.07 6.49
N THR A 52 -40.70 -13.67 5.29
CA THR A 52 -40.83 -14.58 4.13
C THR A 52 -39.54 -14.72 3.31
N GLY A 53 -38.51 -13.93 3.64
CA GLY A 53 -37.12 -14.09 3.20
C GLY A 53 -36.80 -13.78 1.73
N LYS A 54 -36.19 -12.62 1.47
CA LYS A 54 -34.97 -12.34 0.67
C LYS A 54 -34.56 -10.85 0.64
N GLY A 55 -35.16 -9.98 1.46
CA GLY A 55 -34.79 -8.56 1.58
C GLY A 55 -35.41 -7.79 2.75
N HIS A 56 -35.15 -6.48 2.81
CA HIS A 56 -35.69 -5.56 3.83
C HIS A 56 -37.23 -5.38 3.76
N LYS A 57 -37.92 -5.94 2.76
CA LYS A 57 -39.35 -5.71 2.46
C LYS A 57 -40.28 -6.87 2.81
N ASP A 58 -39.77 -7.93 3.44
CA ASP A 58 -40.48 -9.21 3.54
C ASP A 58 -41.10 -9.48 4.92
N PHE A 59 -41.59 -8.42 5.55
CA PHE A 59 -42.52 -8.55 6.68
C PHE A 59 -43.89 -8.11 6.16
N GLU A 60 -44.91 -8.95 6.28
CA GLU A 60 -46.27 -8.46 6.11
C GLU A 60 -46.63 -7.69 7.40
N VAL A 61 -46.69 -6.37 7.25
CA VAL A 61 -46.92 -5.43 8.35
C VAL A 61 -48.40 -5.09 8.36
N LYS A 62 -49.09 -5.45 9.44
CA LYS A 62 -50.44 -4.94 9.71
C LYS A 62 -50.30 -3.62 10.46
N LEU A 63 -50.79 -2.56 9.84
CA LEU A 63 -50.89 -1.21 10.39
C LEU A 63 -52.35 -0.92 10.75
N GLY A 64 -52.59 0.02 11.66
CA GLY A 64 -53.87 0.72 11.74
C GLY A 64 -54.61 0.66 13.08
N LYS A 65 -55.79 1.27 13.07
CA LYS A 65 -56.74 1.34 14.19
C LYS A 65 -57.05 -0.05 14.74
N GLY A 66 -56.80 -0.24 16.03
CA GLY A 66 -57.05 -1.50 16.74
C GLY A 66 -55.79 -2.22 17.23
N ILE A 67 -54.61 -1.81 16.77
CA ILE A 67 -53.34 -2.32 17.31
C ILE A 67 -52.99 -1.53 18.57
N THR A 68 -52.99 -2.24 19.70
CA THR A 68 -52.65 -1.69 21.00
C THR A 68 -51.12 -1.50 21.12
N LEU A 69 -50.70 -0.59 22.02
CA LEU A 69 -49.29 -0.47 22.41
C LEU A 69 -48.70 -1.82 22.86
N GLN A 70 -49.51 -2.63 23.55
CA GLN A 70 -49.14 -3.97 23.98
C GLN A 70 -48.75 -4.88 22.82
N GLN A 71 -49.60 -4.94 21.79
CA GLN A 71 -49.31 -5.76 20.61
C GLN A 71 -48.04 -5.30 19.89
N ASP A 72 -47.81 -3.98 19.79
CA ASP A 72 -46.57 -3.44 19.20
C ASP A 72 -45.32 -3.74 20.05
N GLN A 73 -45.42 -3.68 21.37
CA GLN A 73 -44.30 -3.99 22.25
C GLN A 73 -43.94 -5.48 22.23
N LEU A 74 -44.94 -6.37 22.13
CA LEU A 74 -44.73 -7.82 22.17
C LEU A 74 -44.07 -8.39 20.91
N ARG A 75 -44.08 -7.69 19.78
CA ARG A 75 -43.34 -8.07 18.57
C ARG A 75 -41.86 -7.67 18.59
N ARG A 76 -41.38 -6.98 19.63
CA ARG A 76 -39.99 -6.50 19.70
C ARG A 76 -39.03 -7.63 20.06
N ASP A 77 -37.74 -7.34 19.93
CA ASP A 77 -36.68 -8.33 20.14
C ASP A 77 -36.50 -8.69 21.62
N PHE A 78 -36.31 -7.69 22.49
CA PHE A 78 -35.96 -7.88 23.90
C PHE A 78 -36.79 -7.02 24.84
N TRP A 79 -37.01 -7.52 26.06
CA TRP A 79 -37.79 -6.79 27.08
C TRP A 79 -37.21 -5.40 27.39
N ILE A 80 -35.89 -5.26 27.40
CA ILE A 80 -35.21 -3.97 27.61
C ILE A 80 -35.54 -2.95 26.50
N ASN A 81 -35.89 -3.40 25.30
CA ASN A 81 -36.24 -2.58 24.14
C ASN A 81 -37.76 -2.40 23.97
N ALA A 82 -38.55 -3.03 24.84
CA ALA A 82 -40.01 -2.96 24.86
C ALA A 82 -40.55 -2.09 26.00
N LEU A 83 -39.73 -1.18 26.52
CA LEU A 83 -40.17 -0.12 27.43
C LEU A 83 -40.77 1.04 26.62
N ALA A 84 -41.83 1.64 27.15
CA ALA A 84 -42.35 2.92 26.64
C ALA A 84 -42.45 3.94 27.78
N LYS A 85 -42.50 5.22 27.41
CA LYS A 85 -42.75 6.31 28.34
C LYS A 85 -43.93 7.11 27.83
N ASP A 86 -44.94 7.27 28.68
CA ASP A 86 -46.05 8.18 28.42
C ASP A 86 -45.52 9.63 28.47
N LEU A 87 -45.79 10.41 27.42
CA LEU A 87 -45.21 11.75 27.27
C LEU A 87 -45.85 12.77 28.20
N ASP A 88 -47.14 12.63 28.53
CA ASP A 88 -47.89 13.58 29.36
C ASP A 88 -47.58 13.37 30.84
N THR A 89 -47.63 12.12 31.29
CA THR A 89 -47.45 11.74 32.70
C THR A 89 -46.00 11.42 33.06
N GLY A 90 -45.16 11.17 32.06
CA GLY A 90 -43.80 10.69 32.25
C GLY A 90 -43.70 9.24 32.75
N LYS A 91 -44.84 8.54 32.90
CA LYS A 91 -44.89 7.17 33.44
C LYS A 91 -44.24 6.18 32.49
N VAL A 92 -43.39 5.30 33.04
CA VAL A 92 -42.81 4.17 32.29
C VAL A 92 -43.83 3.04 32.21
N ILE A 93 -44.01 2.52 31.00
CA ILE A 93 -44.88 1.39 30.65
C ILE A 93 -43.97 0.19 30.36
N ASP A 94 -44.04 -0.82 31.24
CA ASP A 94 -43.34 -2.11 31.14
C ASP A 94 -44.35 -3.25 31.18
N ILE A 95 -44.91 -3.60 30.01
CA ILE A 95 -46.08 -4.48 29.90
C ILE A 95 -45.80 -5.91 30.39
N GLY A 96 -44.57 -6.39 30.27
CA GLY A 96 -44.16 -7.69 30.79
C GLY A 96 -43.61 -7.66 32.21
N ARG A 97 -43.46 -6.47 32.81
CA ARG A 97 -42.76 -6.23 34.10
C ARG A 97 -41.34 -6.81 34.13
N LYS A 98 -40.74 -6.95 32.95
CA LYS A 98 -39.42 -7.59 32.75
C LYS A 98 -38.40 -6.57 32.27
N GLY A 99 -38.80 -5.58 31.46
CA GLY A 99 -37.86 -4.65 30.84
C GLY A 99 -37.05 -3.88 31.87
N MET A 100 -37.71 -3.30 32.88
CA MET A 100 -37.02 -2.56 33.95
C MET A 100 -36.17 -3.48 34.84
N THR A 101 -36.65 -4.70 35.09
CA THR A 101 -35.93 -5.71 35.87
C THR A 101 -34.66 -6.16 35.15
N ASP A 102 -34.75 -6.42 33.86
CA ASP A 102 -33.65 -6.92 33.03
C ASP A 102 -32.62 -5.82 32.79
N LEU A 103 -33.05 -4.56 32.68
CA LEU A 103 -32.15 -3.40 32.68
C LEU A 103 -31.33 -3.31 33.98
N LYS A 104 -31.99 -3.49 35.13
CA LYS A 104 -31.31 -3.50 36.45
C LYS A 104 -30.36 -4.69 36.60
N LYS A 105 -30.74 -5.86 36.09
CA LYS A 105 -29.93 -7.08 36.13
C LYS A 105 -28.84 -7.14 35.06
N LYS A 106 -28.83 -6.19 34.12
CA LYS A 106 -27.96 -6.20 32.93
C LYS A 106 -28.13 -7.50 32.11
N GLU A 107 -29.37 -7.85 31.83
CA GLU A 107 -29.75 -9.06 31.09
C GLU A 107 -30.42 -8.73 29.74
N ILE A 108 -30.05 -9.46 28.70
CA ILE A 108 -30.75 -9.51 27.42
C ILE A 108 -31.69 -10.72 27.44
N ARG A 109 -32.99 -10.46 27.51
CA ARG A 109 -34.02 -11.50 27.49
C ARG A 109 -34.99 -11.28 26.33
N MET A 110 -35.19 -12.32 25.51
CA MET A 110 -36.16 -12.28 24.41
C MET A 110 -37.59 -12.14 24.93
N ILE A 111 -38.46 -11.51 24.13
CA ILE A 111 -39.88 -11.34 24.49
C ILE A 111 -40.65 -12.65 24.37
N SER A 112 -40.43 -13.38 23.28
CA SER A 112 -41.14 -14.60 22.93
C SER A 112 -40.16 -15.66 22.43
N PRO A 113 -40.35 -16.96 22.74
CA PRO A 113 -39.51 -18.04 22.22
C PRO A 113 -39.48 -18.14 20.69
N VAL A 114 -40.58 -17.77 20.02
CA VAL A 114 -40.64 -17.78 18.54
C VAL A 114 -39.98 -16.55 17.90
N ALA A 115 -39.45 -15.60 18.69
CA ALA A 115 -38.89 -14.36 18.17
C ALA A 115 -37.73 -14.57 17.19
N PHE A 116 -36.92 -15.63 17.36
CA PHE A 116 -35.81 -15.95 16.45
C PHE A 116 -36.25 -16.72 15.20
N GLU A 117 -37.39 -17.42 15.26
CA GLU A 117 -38.01 -18.01 14.07
C GLU A 117 -38.62 -16.93 13.18
N GLU A 118 -39.20 -15.88 13.78
CA GLU A 118 -39.78 -14.74 13.07
C GLU A 118 -38.73 -13.85 12.40
N ASP A 119 -37.62 -13.58 13.09
CA ASP A 119 -36.50 -12.79 12.57
C ASP A 119 -35.16 -13.29 13.14
N PRO A 120 -34.44 -14.15 12.41
CA PRO A 120 -33.15 -14.69 12.83
C PRO A 120 -32.08 -13.62 13.13
N LEU A 121 -32.20 -12.40 12.57
CA LEU A 121 -31.27 -11.29 12.87
C LEU A 121 -31.27 -10.93 14.36
N ARG A 122 -32.38 -11.17 15.08
CA ARG A 122 -32.48 -10.89 16.52
C ARG A 122 -31.45 -11.67 17.34
N MET A 123 -31.02 -12.85 16.89
CA MET A 123 -29.92 -13.59 17.55
C MET A 123 -28.62 -12.79 17.53
N LEU A 124 -28.25 -12.24 16.36
CA LEU A 124 -27.07 -11.39 16.22
C LEU A 124 -27.23 -10.08 17.01
N ARG A 125 -28.44 -9.51 17.05
CA ARG A 125 -28.73 -8.33 17.88
C ARG A 125 -28.55 -8.60 19.36
N ALA A 126 -28.92 -9.80 19.85
CA ALA A 126 -28.69 -10.18 21.24
C ALA A 126 -27.19 -10.13 21.59
N VAL A 127 -26.37 -10.73 20.73
CA VAL A 127 -24.90 -10.71 20.84
C VAL A 127 -24.35 -9.28 20.76
N GLN A 128 -24.84 -8.49 19.80
CA GLN A 128 -24.47 -7.10 19.61
C GLN A 128 -24.77 -6.25 20.85
N PHE A 129 -25.95 -6.38 21.44
CA PHE A 129 -26.34 -5.64 22.65
C PHE A 129 -25.60 -6.13 23.89
N ALA A 130 -25.40 -7.44 24.03
CA ALA A 130 -24.60 -8.00 25.10
C ALA A 130 -23.16 -7.44 25.08
N ALA A 131 -22.53 -7.38 23.90
CA ALA A 131 -21.22 -6.75 23.74
C ALA A 131 -21.25 -5.24 23.99
N ARG A 132 -22.26 -4.54 23.44
CA ARG A 132 -22.37 -3.07 23.51
C ARG A 132 -22.57 -2.55 24.93
N PHE A 133 -23.43 -3.21 25.70
CA PHE A 133 -23.81 -2.77 27.04
C PHE A 133 -23.09 -3.55 28.14
N GLU A 134 -22.25 -4.53 27.78
CA GLU A 134 -21.63 -5.49 28.70
C GLU A 134 -22.68 -6.24 29.54
N PHE A 135 -23.80 -6.61 28.90
CA PHE A 135 -24.90 -7.36 29.49
C PHE A 135 -24.72 -8.86 29.27
N LYS A 136 -25.35 -9.69 30.10
CA LYS A 136 -25.42 -11.14 29.91
C LYS A 136 -26.68 -11.49 29.10
N ILE A 137 -26.64 -12.56 28.32
CA ILE A 137 -27.85 -13.13 27.71
C ILE A 137 -28.49 -14.06 28.73
N GLU A 138 -29.80 -13.92 28.95
CA GLU A 138 -30.55 -14.80 29.86
C GLU A 138 -30.53 -16.25 29.35
N SER A 139 -30.48 -17.21 30.28
CA SER A 139 -30.21 -18.62 29.95
C SER A 139 -31.15 -19.22 28.91
N LYS A 140 -32.47 -19.04 29.02
CA LYS A 140 -33.42 -19.54 28.02
C LYS A 140 -33.24 -18.85 26.66
N THR A 141 -32.99 -17.54 26.68
CA THR A 141 -32.67 -16.76 25.47
C THR A 141 -31.41 -17.30 24.79
N PHE A 142 -30.37 -17.62 25.57
CA PHE A 142 -29.13 -18.19 25.07
C PHE A 142 -29.33 -19.57 24.42
N GLU A 143 -30.09 -20.46 25.06
CA GLU A 143 -30.42 -21.78 24.52
C GLU A 143 -31.27 -21.69 23.24
N GLU A 144 -32.21 -20.74 23.16
CA GLU A 144 -32.97 -20.51 21.92
C GLU A 144 -32.09 -19.95 20.79
N ILE A 145 -31.07 -19.13 21.09
CA ILE A 145 -30.08 -18.71 20.07
C ILE A 145 -29.34 -19.94 19.54
N LYS A 146 -28.86 -20.82 20.42
CA LYS A 146 -28.16 -22.06 20.01
C LYS A 146 -29.03 -22.93 19.11
N LYS A 147 -30.27 -23.19 19.54
CA LYS A 147 -31.23 -24.02 18.80
C LYS A 147 -31.51 -23.47 17.39
N ASN A 148 -31.55 -22.15 17.25
CA ASN A 148 -31.85 -21.48 15.99
C ASN A 148 -30.61 -21.02 15.21
N ALA A 149 -29.38 -21.26 15.70
CA ALA A 149 -28.16 -20.64 15.14
C ALA A 149 -28.02 -20.81 13.61
N LYS A 150 -28.43 -21.96 13.06
CA LYS A 150 -28.42 -22.24 11.62
C LYS A 150 -29.27 -21.26 10.80
N SER A 151 -30.37 -20.75 11.35
CA SER A 151 -31.25 -19.82 10.63
C SER A 151 -30.60 -18.47 10.37
N ILE A 152 -29.45 -18.14 11.00
CA ILE A 152 -28.74 -16.89 10.69
C ILE A 152 -28.33 -16.78 9.22
N SER A 153 -28.14 -17.91 8.52
CA SER A 153 -27.80 -17.91 7.08
C SER A 153 -28.95 -17.46 6.18
N THR A 154 -30.19 -17.34 6.70
CA THR A 154 -31.33 -16.81 5.93
C THR A 154 -31.44 -15.29 5.98
N VAL A 155 -30.68 -14.64 6.88
CA VAL A 155 -30.64 -13.18 7.01
C VAL A 155 -29.92 -12.59 5.80
N SER A 156 -30.46 -11.50 5.25
CA SER A 156 -29.79 -10.79 4.15
C SER A 156 -28.43 -10.24 4.60
N SER A 157 -27.44 -10.31 3.72
CA SER A 157 -26.07 -9.89 4.01
C SER A 157 -25.96 -8.43 4.48
N GLU A 158 -26.80 -7.53 3.96
CA GLU A 158 -26.83 -6.11 4.36
C GLU A 158 -27.27 -5.95 5.81
N ARG A 159 -28.39 -6.59 6.19
CA ARG A 159 -28.92 -6.56 7.57
C ARG A 159 -27.92 -7.19 8.55
N PHE A 160 -27.34 -8.31 8.14
CA PHE A 160 -26.30 -8.99 8.92
C PHE A 160 -25.10 -8.06 9.14
N GLN A 161 -24.56 -7.49 8.06
CA GLN A 161 -23.38 -6.64 8.10
C GLN A 161 -23.58 -5.41 8.99
N GLU A 162 -24.75 -4.79 8.94
CA GLU A 162 -25.06 -3.62 9.76
C GLU A 162 -24.97 -3.94 11.26
N GLU A 163 -25.63 -5.01 11.71
CA GLU A 163 -25.62 -5.40 13.12
C GLU A 163 -24.26 -5.95 13.56
N PHE A 164 -23.59 -6.72 12.70
CA PHE A 164 -22.24 -7.24 12.96
C PHE A 164 -21.22 -6.11 13.09
N ARG A 165 -21.29 -5.09 12.22
CA ARG A 165 -20.43 -3.90 12.31
C ARG A 165 -20.74 -3.07 13.55
N LYS A 166 -22.01 -2.96 13.98
CA LYS A 166 -22.37 -2.31 15.25
C LYS A 166 -21.75 -3.02 16.45
N MET A 167 -21.65 -4.35 16.44
CA MET A 167 -20.99 -5.10 17.51
C MET A 167 -19.53 -4.66 17.68
N PHE A 168 -18.79 -4.44 16.59
CA PHE A 168 -17.43 -3.93 16.65
C PHE A 168 -17.37 -2.43 17.00
N THR A 169 -18.15 -1.61 16.30
CA THR A 169 -18.01 -0.14 16.32
C THR A 169 -18.63 0.52 17.54
N LYS A 170 -19.62 -0.11 18.19
CA LYS A 170 -20.35 0.45 19.34
C LYS A 170 -20.01 -0.21 20.67
N ALA A 171 -19.41 -1.39 20.68
CA ALA A 171 -19.00 -2.05 21.91
C ALA A 171 -17.64 -1.54 22.36
N GLU A 172 -17.51 -1.31 23.67
CA GLU A 172 -16.21 -1.05 24.27
C GLU A 172 -15.35 -2.32 24.21
N LYS A 173 -15.96 -3.47 24.53
CA LYS A 173 -15.34 -4.80 24.46
C LYS A 173 -15.99 -5.73 23.43
N PRO A 174 -15.68 -5.60 22.13
CA PRO A 174 -16.16 -6.52 21.10
C PRO A 174 -15.82 -7.99 21.37
N SER A 175 -14.78 -8.28 22.17
CA SER A 175 -14.43 -9.64 22.59
C SER A 175 -15.57 -10.41 23.26
N ILE A 176 -16.46 -9.73 23.99
CA ILE A 176 -17.67 -10.31 24.57
C ILE A 176 -18.56 -10.86 23.46
N GLY A 177 -18.78 -10.06 22.42
CA GLY A 177 -19.57 -10.46 21.25
C GLY A 177 -18.95 -11.63 20.51
N ILE A 178 -17.63 -11.60 20.26
CA ILE A 178 -16.90 -12.71 19.65
C ILE A 178 -17.12 -13.99 20.45
N LYS A 179 -16.88 -13.94 21.77
CA LYS A 179 -17.04 -15.12 22.63
C LYS A 179 -18.47 -15.66 22.55
N LEU A 180 -19.47 -14.80 22.60
CA LEU A 180 -20.87 -15.22 22.46
C LEU A 180 -21.18 -15.83 21.10
N LEU A 181 -20.60 -15.35 19.99
CA LEU A 181 -20.75 -15.98 18.67
C LEU A 181 -20.23 -17.42 18.65
N PHE A 182 -19.11 -17.68 19.33
CA PHE A 182 -18.57 -19.04 19.48
C PHE A 182 -19.42 -19.88 20.44
N ASP A 183 -19.73 -19.35 21.63
CA ASP A 183 -20.47 -20.09 22.66
C ASP A 183 -21.89 -20.48 22.20
N THR A 184 -22.50 -19.68 21.31
CA THR A 184 -23.82 -19.94 20.72
C THR A 184 -23.78 -20.77 19.43
N GLY A 185 -22.62 -21.01 18.84
CA GLY A 185 -22.48 -21.68 17.53
C GLY A 185 -22.88 -20.81 16.32
N LEU A 186 -23.24 -19.54 16.52
CA LEU A 186 -23.53 -18.63 15.41
C LEU A 186 -22.32 -18.48 14.47
N ILE A 187 -21.11 -18.50 15.01
CA ILE A 187 -19.89 -18.34 14.22
C ILE A 187 -19.75 -19.42 13.15
N ASP A 188 -20.23 -20.65 13.39
CA ASP A 188 -20.09 -21.79 12.47
C ASP A 188 -20.90 -21.58 11.19
N HIS A 189 -21.97 -20.78 11.27
CA HIS A 189 -22.82 -20.45 10.13
C HIS A 189 -22.40 -19.16 9.41
N ILE A 190 -21.59 -18.32 10.06
CA ILE A 190 -21.12 -17.05 9.53
C ILE A 190 -19.69 -17.22 8.96
N LEU A 191 -18.74 -17.61 9.82
CA LEU A 191 -17.32 -17.78 9.54
C LEU A 191 -16.87 -19.19 9.98
N PRO A 192 -17.21 -20.26 9.22
CA PRO A 192 -17.02 -21.66 9.63
C PRO A 192 -15.56 -22.08 9.85
N GLN A 193 -14.59 -21.38 9.28
CA GLN A 193 -13.16 -21.70 9.44
C GLN A 193 -12.53 -20.85 10.56
N SER A 194 -13.31 -19.96 11.21
CA SER A 194 -12.81 -19.14 12.31
C SER A 194 -12.51 -20.01 13.53
N ASN A 195 -11.42 -19.70 14.23
CA ASN A 195 -10.98 -20.47 15.37
C ASN A 195 -10.65 -19.55 16.54
N LEU A 196 -11.43 -19.67 17.62
CA LEU A 196 -11.28 -18.85 18.81
C LEU A 196 -9.87 -18.89 19.40
N ARG A 197 -9.17 -20.03 19.33
CA ARG A 197 -7.80 -20.18 19.86
C ARG A 197 -6.77 -19.37 19.08
N LYS A 198 -7.07 -18.99 17.83
CA LYS A 198 -6.21 -18.14 16.99
C LYS A 198 -6.52 -16.65 17.13
N ILE A 199 -7.56 -16.29 17.88
CA ILE A 199 -8.04 -14.92 18.03
C ILE A 199 -7.56 -14.38 19.39
N ASP A 200 -6.82 -13.28 19.36
CA ASP A 200 -6.45 -12.55 20.57
C ASP A 200 -7.53 -11.55 20.93
N LEU A 201 -8.41 -11.96 21.84
CA LEU A 201 -9.53 -11.16 22.32
C LEU A 201 -9.08 -9.84 22.97
N ALA A 202 -7.94 -9.83 23.66
CA ALA A 202 -7.44 -8.61 24.31
C ALA A 202 -6.96 -7.57 23.30
N SER A 203 -6.38 -8.00 22.17
CA SER A 203 -6.06 -7.11 21.06
C SER A 203 -7.30 -6.60 20.33
N ILE A 204 -8.35 -7.42 20.19
CA ILE A 204 -9.61 -6.98 19.56
C ILE A 204 -10.21 -5.77 20.28
N ASP A 205 -10.22 -5.78 21.61
CA ASP A 205 -10.82 -4.70 22.41
C ASP A 205 -10.08 -3.36 22.26
N LYS A 206 -8.81 -3.40 21.85
CA LYS A 206 -7.96 -2.22 21.67
C LYS A 206 -7.97 -1.65 20.26
N LEU A 207 -8.62 -2.31 19.29
CA LEU A 207 -8.66 -1.84 17.91
C LEU A 207 -9.39 -0.51 17.79
N ASP A 208 -8.87 0.38 16.93
CA ASP A 208 -9.60 1.56 16.52
C ASP A 208 -10.94 1.16 15.89
N LYS A 209 -12.04 1.78 16.32
CA LYS A 209 -13.39 1.43 15.88
C LYS A 209 -13.62 1.69 14.39
N LYS A 210 -12.73 2.40 13.69
CA LYS A 210 -12.73 2.57 12.23
C LYS A 210 -12.03 1.41 11.50
N ALA A 211 -11.20 0.63 12.19
CA ALA A 211 -10.43 -0.49 11.64
C ALA A 211 -11.24 -1.79 11.54
N PHE A 212 -12.46 -1.72 11.00
CA PHE A 212 -13.31 -2.91 10.82
C PHE A 212 -12.67 -3.99 9.94
N PRO A 213 -11.93 -3.67 8.85
CA PRO A 213 -11.19 -4.69 8.11
C PRO A 213 -10.11 -5.40 8.94
N ALA A 214 -9.40 -4.70 9.83
CA ALA A 214 -8.45 -5.33 10.77
C ALA A 214 -9.15 -6.30 11.73
N PHE A 215 -10.29 -5.89 12.30
CA PHE A 215 -11.14 -6.74 13.12
C PHE A 215 -11.55 -8.03 12.39
N MET A 216 -12.04 -7.91 11.15
CA MET A 216 -12.40 -9.07 10.32
C MET A 216 -11.19 -9.95 10.00
N GLY A 217 -10.04 -9.35 9.66
CA GLY A 217 -8.82 -10.10 9.38
C GLY A 217 -8.33 -10.90 10.58
N MET A 218 -8.48 -10.37 11.80
CA MET A 218 -8.18 -11.10 13.03
C MET A 218 -9.13 -12.27 13.27
N LEU A 219 -10.43 -12.11 13.00
CA LEU A 219 -11.41 -13.20 13.08
C LEU A 219 -11.17 -14.30 12.04
N MET A 220 -10.63 -13.93 10.89
CA MET A 220 -10.39 -14.81 9.74
C MET A 220 -8.93 -15.27 9.63
N ASN A 221 -8.20 -15.25 10.74
CA ASN A 221 -6.81 -15.73 10.80
C ASN A 221 -6.73 -17.22 10.37
N GLY A 222 -5.97 -17.51 9.30
CA GLY A 222 -5.88 -18.84 8.70
C GLY A 222 -6.87 -19.14 7.56
N TYR A 223 -7.64 -18.16 7.09
CA TYR A 223 -8.47 -18.30 5.88
C TYR A 223 -7.66 -18.25 4.57
N GLY A 224 -6.40 -17.83 4.62
CA GLY A 224 -5.54 -17.72 3.44
C GLY A 224 -6.08 -16.73 2.39
N SER A 225 -5.93 -17.09 1.12
CA SER A 225 -6.24 -16.23 -0.04
C SER A 225 -7.73 -16.04 -0.34
N ASN A 226 -8.63 -16.67 0.42
CA ASN A 226 -10.07 -16.62 0.19
C ASN A 226 -10.81 -15.63 1.09
N ALA A 227 -10.15 -15.03 2.08
CA ALA A 227 -10.79 -14.18 3.08
C ALA A 227 -11.58 -13.01 2.46
N GLY A 228 -11.00 -12.31 1.48
CA GLY A 228 -11.67 -11.20 0.78
C GLY A 228 -12.95 -11.65 0.05
N LYS A 229 -12.92 -12.80 -0.61
CA LYS A 229 -14.08 -13.36 -1.32
C LYS A 229 -15.21 -13.77 -0.36
N GLU A 230 -14.84 -14.39 0.77
CA GLU A 230 -15.80 -14.80 1.80
C GLU A 230 -16.56 -13.60 2.38
N VAL A 231 -15.87 -12.51 2.70
CA VAL A 231 -16.53 -11.31 3.27
C VAL A 231 -17.41 -10.57 2.27
N ILE A 232 -17.06 -10.60 0.97
CA ILE A 232 -17.95 -10.07 -0.08
C ILE A 232 -19.21 -10.94 -0.18
N SER A 233 -19.04 -12.26 -0.28
CA SER A 233 -20.16 -13.19 -0.46
C SER A 233 -21.14 -13.17 0.71
N LYS A 234 -20.62 -13.24 1.94
CA LYS A 234 -21.45 -13.43 3.14
C LYS A 234 -21.95 -12.12 3.75
N MET A 235 -21.15 -11.07 3.66
CA MET A 235 -21.39 -9.80 4.37
C MET A 235 -21.47 -8.59 3.43
N ARG A 236 -21.32 -8.77 2.12
CA ARG A 236 -21.37 -7.69 1.10
C ARG A 236 -20.51 -6.48 1.46
N LEU A 237 -19.30 -6.72 1.98
CA LEU A 237 -18.33 -5.64 2.16
C LEU A 237 -17.97 -5.04 0.80
N SER A 238 -17.68 -3.73 0.80
CA SER A 238 -17.12 -3.06 -0.38
C SER A 238 -15.80 -3.73 -0.79
N ASN A 239 -15.47 -3.73 -2.08
CA ASN A 239 -14.20 -4.30 -2.58
C ASN A 239 -12.99 -3.76 -1.80
N ASN A 240 -12.96 -2.46 -1.53
CA ASN A 240 -11.89 -1.82 -0.76
C ASN A 240 -11.80 -2.32 0.70
N ASP A 241 -12.93 -2.54 1.38
CA ASP A 241 -12.91 -3.19 2.70
C ASP A 241 -12.42 -4.65 2.60
N ALA A 242 -12.88 -5.39 1.59
CA ALA A 242 -12.54 -6.80 1.40
C ALA A 242 -11.04 -7.00 1.06
N ASP A 243 -10.47 -6.15 0.23
CA ASP A 243 -9.03 -6.14 -0.08
C ASP A 243 -8.19 -5.84 1.16
N ALA A 244 -8.65 -4.92 2.02
CA ALA A 244 -8.02 -4.64 3.30
C ALA A 244 -8.10 -5.84 4.27
N VAL A 245 -9.25 -6.55 4.33
CA VAL A 245 -9.37 -7.81 5.08
C VAL A 245 -8.38 -8.85 4.56
N GLN A 246 -8.33 -9.03 3.23
CA GLN A 246 -7.41 -9.99 2.59
C GLN A 246 -5.95 -9.63 2.89
N SER A 247 -5.60 -8.35 2.91
CA SER A 247 -4.25 -7.87 3.24
C SER A 247 -3.86 -8.22 4.67
N VAL A 248 -4.78 -8.01 5.64
CA VAL A 248 -4.55 -8.37 7.04
C VAL A 248 -4.37 -9.88 7.20
N VAL A 249 -5.25 -10.71 6.63
CA VAL A 249 -5.14 -12.18 6.70
C VAL A 249 -3.85 -12.68 6.06
N THR A 250 -3.52 -12.18 4.86
CA THR A 250 -2.28 -12.54 4.16
C THR A 250 -1.05 -12.16 5.00
N TYR A 251 -1.07 -10.99 5.63
CA TYR A 251 -0.01 -10.56 6.53
C TYR A 251 0.11 -11.47 7.75
N THR A 252 -1.00 -11.79 8.44
CA THR A 252 -0.97 -12.62 9.65
C THR A 252 -0.49 -14.03 9.35
N ASP A 253 -0.96 -14.62 8.25
CA ASP A 253 -0.58 -15.98 7.83
C ASP A 253 0.92 -16.07 7.45
N ASN A 254 1.54 -14.96 7.03
CA ASN A 254 2.94 -14.91 6.61
C ASN A 254 3.86 -14.10 7.56
N SER A 255 3.33 -13.58 8.68
CA SER A 255 4.03 -12.67 9.61
C SER A 255 5.41 -13.18 10.04
N PRO A 256 5.59 -14.46 10.43
CA PRO A 256 6.91 -14.97 10.84
C PRO A 256 8.02 -14.78 9.79
N PHE A 257 7.65 -14.79 8.50
CA PHE A 257 8.57 -14.62 7.38
C PHE A 257 8.71 -13.16 6.96
N LEU A 258 7.60 -12.43 6.88
CA LEU A 258 7.59 -11.00 6.50
C LEU A 258 8.25 -10.12 7.57
N GLU A 259 8.21 -10.53 8.84
CA GLU A 259 8.85 -9.78 9.91
C GLU A 259 10.37 -9.86 9.88
N LYS A 260 10.94 -10.98 9.40
CA LYS A 260 12.39 -11.22 9.37
C LYS A 260 13.06 -10.82 8.07
N ASN A 261 12.30 -10.52 7.01
CA ASN A 261 12.85 -10.27 5.69
C ASN A 261 12.22 -9.03 5.04
N ASP A 262 12.92 -7.91 5.09
CA ASP A 262 12.45 -6.63 4.58
C ASP A 262 12.23 -6.64 3.06
N PHE A 263 12.99 -7.42 2.29
CA PHE A 263 12.72 -7.55 0.85
C PHE A 263 11.39 -8.26 0.60
N LYS A 264 11.07 -9.30 1.37
CA LYS A 264 9.78 -10.00 1.29
C LYS A 264 8.63 -9.13 1.75
N LEU A 265 8.87 -8.29 2.76
CA LEU A 265 7.92 -7.26 3.14
C LEU A 265 7.65 -6.28 1.99
N VAL A 266 8.70 -5.78 1.34
CA VAL A 266 8.60 -4.92 0.15
C VAL A 266 7.84 -5.60 -1.01
N GLN A 267 8.09 -6.89 -1.24
CA GLN A 267 7.34 -7.66 -2.24
C GLN A 267 5.85 -7.78 -1.88
N PHE A 268 5.54 -8.00 -0.60
CA PHE A 268 4.18 -8.09 -0.11
C PHE A 268 3.41 -6.77 -0.30
N ILE A 269 3.98 -5.65 0.16
CA ILE A 269 3.28 -4.34 0.12
C ILE A 269 3.03 -3.81 -1.29
N LYS A 270 3.76 -4.30 -2.30
CA LYS A 270 3.57 -3.89 -3.70
C LYS A 270 2.13 -4.08 -4.18
N ASN A 271 1.43 -5.08 -3.64
CA ASN A 271 0.05 -5.42 -4.00
C ASN A 271 -0.95 -5.03 -2.90
N VAL A 272 -0.53 -4.24 -1.91
CA VAL A 272 -1.37 -3.80 -0.80
C VAL A 272 -1.61 -2.31 -0.95
N ASP A 273 -2.87 -1.92 -0.94
CA ASP A 273 -3.26 -0.52 -1.03
C ASP A 273 -3.09 0.21 0.32
N ASN A 274 -3.31 1.51 0.33
CA ASN A 274 -3.15 2.33 1.55
C ASN A 274 -4.08 1.86 2.67
N LYS A 275 -5.28 1.38 2.35
CA LYS A 275 -6.24 0.91 3.35
C LYS A 275 -5.80 -0.42 3.97
N GLY A 276 -5.28 -1.33 3.16
CA GLY A 276 -4.64 -2.55 3.63
C GLY A 276 -3.47 -2.27 4.56
N ILE A 277 -2.57 -1.35 4.20
CA ILE A 277 -1.45 -0.91 5.06
C ILE A 277 -1.99 -0.34 6.38
N ALA A 278 -2.98 0.55 6.34
CA ALA A 278 -3.54 1.16 7.55
C ALA A 278 -4.18 0.12 8.51
N ASN A 279 -4.84 -0.90 7.98
CA ASN A 279 -5.45 -1.96 8.80
C ASN A 279 -4.41 -2.96 9.34
N ILE A 280 -3.33 -3.24 8.59
CA ILE A 280 -2.19 -4.00 9.10
C ILE A 280 -1.47 -3.23 10.21
N ASP A 281 -1.32 -1.92 10.05
CA ASP A 281 -0.75 -1.04 11.07
C ASP A 281 -1.54 -1.08 12.38
N GLU A 282 -2.88 -1.00 12.31
CA GLU A 282 -3.71 -1.10 13.50
C GLU A 282 -3.65 -2.51 14.14
N TYR A 283 -3.63 -3.57 13.33
CA TYR A 283 -3.36 -4.93 13.82
C TYR A 283 -2.03 -5.02 14.58
N LEU A 284 -0.95 -4.47 14.03
CA LEU A 284 0.37 -4.48 14.65
C LEU A 284 0.41 -3.66 15.93
N LYS A 285 -0.23 -2.49 15.93
CA LYS A 285 -0.30 -1.57 17.06
C LYS A 285 -0.97 -2.22 18.28
N VAL A 286 -2.13 -2.87 18.10
CA VAL A 286 -2.82 -3.57 19.20
C VAL A 286 -2.06 -4.80 19.70
N LYS A 287 -1.09 -5.29 18.93
CA LYS A 287 -0.14 -6.35 19.28
C LYS A 287 1.16 -5.83 19.87
N ASN A 288 1.28 -4.51 20.10
CA ASN A 288 2.50 -3.83 20.55
C ASN A 288 3.72 -4.11 19.64
N ARG A 289 3.49 -4.20 18.33
CA ARG A 289 4.53 -4.40 17.31
C ARG A 289 4.77 -3.12 16.51
N PRO A 290 6.00 -2.89 15.99
CA PRO A 290 6.27 -1.79 15.09
C PRO A 290 5.36 -1.86 13.86
N THR A 291 4.72 -0.75 13.51
CA THR A 291 3.79 -0.72 12.37
C THR A 291 4.54 -0.88 11.05
N LEU A 292 3.85 -1.38 10.02
CA LEU A 292 4.38 -1.49 8.67
C LEU A 292 4.85 -0.11 8.16
N SER A 293 4.04 0.93 8.32
CA SER A 293 4.43 2.29 7.91
C SER A 293 5.68 2.79 8.63
N SER A 294 5.85 2.47 9.92
CA SER A 294 7.06 2.84 10.67
C SER A 294 8.30 2.12 10.15
N ARG A 295 8.16 0.86 9.73
CA ARG A 295 9.26 0.07 9.15
C ARG A 295 9.62 0.59 7.77
N LEU A 296 8.63 0.81 6.91
CA LEU A 296 8.84 1.30 5.55
C LEU A 296 9.52 2.67 5.52
N ARG A 297 9.16 3.59 6.44
CA ARG A 297 9.81 4.90 6.57
C ARG A 297 11.30 4.84 6.88
N ARG A 298 11.80 3.74 7.46
CA ARG A 298 13.22 3.53 7.75
C ARG A 298 13.99 2.93 6.56
N MET A 299 13.29 2.46 5.53
CA MET A 299 13.92 1.86 4.36
C MET A 299 14.30 2.95 3.36
N THR A 300 15.46 2.81 2.74
CA THR A 300 15.93 3.73 1.69
C THR A 300 15.18 3.56 0.37
N VAL A 301 14.63 2.38 0.13
CA VAL A 301 13.85 2.02 -1.05
C VAL A 301 12.73 1.07 -0.65
N THR A 302 11.55 1.26 -1.22
CA THR A 302 10.36 0.44 -0.98
C THR A 302 9.70 -0.05 -2.27
N SER A 303 10.19 0.39 -3.42
CA SER A 303 9.70 -0.02 -4.73
C SER A 303 10.79 0.07 -5.80
N ILE A 304 10.56 -0.58 -6.94
CA ILE A 304 11.43 -0.45 -8.12
C ILE A 304 11.53 1.02 -8.58
N LYS A 305 10.48 1.82 -8.38
CA LYS A 305 10.46 3.24 -8.79
C LYS A 305 11.40 4.10 -7.96
N ASP A 306 11.74 3.64 -6.76
CA ASP A 306 12.64 4.36 -5.83
C ASP A 306 14.11 4.13 -6.18
N LEU A 307 14.41 3.17 -7.07
CA LEU A 307 15.79 2.83 -7.44
C LEU A 307 16.44 3.98 -8.23
N SER A 308 17.72 4.23 -7.95
CA SER A 308 18.50 5.23 -8.71
C SER A 308 18.91 4.76 -10.11
N ILE A 309 18.36 3.65 -10.60
CA ILE A 309 18.60 3.06 -11.91
C ILE A 309 17.27 2.65 -12.54
N GLY A 310 17.20 2.72 -13.86
CA GLY A 310 16.04 2.28 -14.63
C GLY A 310 16.43 1.32 -15.76
N GLY A 311 15.42 0.92 -16.54
CA GLY A 311 15.63 -0.01 -17.66
C GLY A 311 16.65 0.48 -18.70
N ARG A 312 16.76 1.80 -18.91
CA ARG A 312 17.76 2.39 -19.82
C ARG A 312 19.19 2.13 -19.37
N ASP A 313 19.47 2.21 -18.07
CA ASP A 313 20.79 1.93 -17.52
C ASP A 313 21.16 0.45 -17.69
N LEU A 314 20.19 -0.43 -17.53
CA LEU A 314 20.34 -1.87 -17.67
C LEU A 314 20.55 -2.29 -19.14
N MET A 315 19.83 -1.66 -20.06
CA MET A 315 20.07 -1.82 -21.50
C MET A 315 21.48 -1.34 -21.89
N GLY A 316 21.97 -0.27 -21.25
CA GLY A 316 23.33 0.24 -21.45
C GLY A 316 24.44 -0.73 -21.03
N ILE A 317 24.15 -1.69 -20.14
CA ILE A 317 25.08 -2.78 -19.77
C ILE A 317 24.78 -4.11 -20.49
N GLY A 318 23.93 -4.08 -21.52
CA GLY A 318 23.66 -5.23 -22.40
C GLY A 318 22.47 -6.11 -22.03
N LEU A 319 21.72 -5.81 -20.96
CA LEU A 319 20.53 -6.56 -20.58
C LEU A 319 19.33 -6.20 -21.47
N LYS A 320 18.50 -7.19 -21.85
CA LYS A 320 17.34 -6.96 -22.72
C LYS A 320 16.11 -7.76 -22.28
N GLY A 321 14.93 -7.24 -22.61
CA GLY A 321 13.64 -7.91 -22.37
C GLY A 321 13.42 -8.25 -20.89
N ILE A 322 13.02 -9.50 -20.62
CA ILE A 322 12.69 -10.02 -19.27
C ILE A 322 13.84 -9.83 -18.28
N GLN A 323 15.10 -9.92 -18.74
CA GLN A 323 16.28 -9.76 -17.89
C GLN A 323 16.36 -8.39 -17.22
N VAL A 324 15.77 -7.35 -17.83
CA VAL A 324 15.73 -6.01 -17.25
C VAL A 324 14.86 -6.01 -15.98
N GLY A 325 13.69 -6.67 -16.02
CA GLY A 325 12.81 -6.80 -14.86
C GLY A 325 13.46 -7.58 -13.71
N ASP A 326 14.12 -8.70 -14.05
CA ASP A 326 14.83 -9.52 -13.07
C ASP A 326 16.02 -8.80 -12.43
N ALA A 327 16.73 -7.99 -13.21
CA ALA A 327 17.82 -7.16 -12.72
C ALA A 327 17.32 -6.02 -11.82
N LEU A 328 16.19 -5.38 -12.15
CA LEU A 328 15.57 -4.38 -11.27
C LEU A 328 15.09 -4.99 -9.95
N ASN A 329 14.50 -6.19 -9.98
CA ASN A 329 14.12 -6.90 -8.75
C ASN A 329 15.34 -7.26 -7.90
N HIS A 330 16.44 -7.68 -8.52
CA HIS A 330 17.68 -7.95 -7.79
C HIS A 330 18.30 -6.68 -7.20
N ALA A 331 18.27 -5.57 -7.95
CA ALA A 331 18.72 -4.28 -7.46
C ALA A 331 17.89 -3.82 -6.25
N LEU A 332 16.56 -4.02 -6.30
CA LEU A 332 15.67 -3.76 -5.18
C LEU A 332 16.03 -4.61 -3.96
N GLU A 333 16.25 -5.91 -4.15
CA GLU A 333 16.67 -6.80 -3.06
C GLU A 333 17.99 -6.35 -2.42
N PHE A 334 19.00 -6.04 -3.24
CA PHE A 334 20.29 -5.54 -2.77
C PHE A 334 20.13 -4.22 -1.99
N ALA A 335 19.36 -3.28 -2.54
CA ALA A 335 19.17 -1.96 -1.96
C ALA A 335 18.41 -2.02 -0.63
N VAL A 336 17.37 -2.86 -0.54
CA VAL A 336 16.64 -3.10 0.72
C VAL A 336 17.53 -3.75 1.78
N LYS A 337 18.34 -4.74 1.40
CA LYS A 337 19.22 -5.46 2.36
C LYS A 337 20.39 -4.62 2.86
N THR A 338 20.94 -3.75 2.01
CA THR A 338 22.19 -3.03 2.31
C THR A 338 21.97 -1.55 2.66
N GLY A 339 20.78 -1.01 2.41
CA GLY A 339 20.49 0.43 2.50
C GLY A 339 21.13 1.26 1.38
N LYS A 340 21.74 0.63 0.37
CA LYS A 340 22.49 1.31 -0.69
C LYS A 340 21.66 1.46 -1.95
N ASN A 341 21.41 2.70 -2.35
CA ASN A 341 20.62 3.04 -3.54
C ASN A 341 21.35 4.03 -4.46
N ASN A 342 22.67 3.89 -4.64
CA ASN A 342 23.41 4.68 -5.64
C ASN A 342 23.69 3.84 -6.89
N LYS A 343 23.69 4.51 -8.03
CA LYS A 343 23.78 3.90 -9.36
C LYS A 343 24.99 2.98 -9.52
N LEU A 344 26.14 3.38 -9.00
CA LEU A 344 27.38 2.60 -9.11
C LEU A 344 27.30 1.27 -8.36
N GLU A 345 26.84 1.29 -7.11
CA GLU A 345 26.71 0.07 -6.30
C GLU A 345 25.63 -0.87 -6.85
N LEU A 346 24.50 -0.33 -7.31
CA LEU A 346 23.43 -1.13 -7.91
C LEU A 346 23.88 -1.80 -9.21
N LEU A 347 24.51 -1.06 -10.11
CA LEU A 347 25.03 -1.63 -11.36
C LEU A 347 26.13 -2.67 -11.07
N ARG A 348 26.97 -2.47 -10.05
CA ARG A 348 27.98 -3.45 -9.64
C ARG A 348 27.34 -4.74 -9.12
N ALA A 349 26.31 -4.65 -8.27
CA ALA A 349 25.58 -5.81 -7.78
C ALA A 349 24.95 -6.62 -8.93
N ILE A 350 24.34 -5.93 -9.90
CA ILE A 350 23.74 -6.55 -11.09
C ILE A 350 24.81 -7.19 -11.98
N LYS A 351 25.91 -6.48 -12.30
CA LYS A 351 27.00 -7.05 -13.11
C LYS A 351 27.55 -8.33 -12.49
N ASN A 352 27.72 -8.35 -11.16
CA ASN A 352 28.15 -9.54 -10.43
C ASN A 352 27.13 -10.69 -10.55
N LYS A 353 25.82 -10.42 -10.42
CA LYS A 353 24.78 -11.46 -10.59
C LYS A 353 24.75 -12.08 -11.98
N TYR A 354 24.90 -11.26 -13.02
CA TYR A 354 24.80 -11.71 -14.42
C TYR A 354 26.15 -12.09 -15.04
N ASN A 355 27.24 -12.12 -14.25
CA ASN A 355 28.61 -12.28 -14.75
C ASN A 355 28.93 -11.37 -15.94
N ILE A 356 28.35 -10.16 -15.96
CA ILE A 356 28.65 -9.15 -16.96
C ILE A 356 30.03 -8.63 -16.61
N ARG A 357 31.04 -9.21 -17.24
CA ARG A 357 32.39 -8.69 -17.22
C ARG A 357 32.31 -7.29 -17.79
N GLU A 358 32.84 -6.30 -17.07
CA GLU A 358 33.22 -5.07 -17.73
C GLU A 358 34.17 -5.51 -18.84
N GLU A 359 33.82 -5.26 -20.10
CA GLU A 359 34.86 -5.00 -21.09
C GLU A 359 35.62 -3.82 -20.52
N VAL A 360 36.66 -4.13 -19.75
CA VAL A 360 37.70 -3.20 -19.41
C VAL A 360 38.31 -2.84 -20.75
N LYS A 361 37.75 -1.84 -21.43
CA LYS A 361 38.49 -1.11 -22.45
C LYS A 361 39.69 -0.55 -21.72
N VAL A 362 40.80 -1.24 -21.93
CA VAL A 362 42.10 -0.91 -21.39
C VAL A 362 42.41 0.51 -21.86
N GLU A 363 42.39 1.48 -20.95
CA GLU A 363 43.18 2.68 -21.14
C GLU A 363 44.22 2.70 -20.03
N SER A 364 45.38 2.14 -20.37
CA SER A 364 46.67 2.30 -19.70
C SER A 364 47.22 3.73 -19.84
N VAL A 365 46.37 4.71 -20.15
CA VAL A 365 46.72 6.02 -20.67
C VAL A 365 45.92 7.11 -19.97
N LEU A 366 46.59 8.16 -19.52
CA LEU A 366 45.98 9.41 -19.05
C LEU A 366 45.86 10.37 -20.22
N LYS A 367 44.64 10.80 -20.51
CA LYS A 367 44.33 11.72 -21.62
C LYS A 367 43.92 13.08 -21.07
N TYR A 368 44.41 14.14 -21.71
CA TYR A 368 43.90 15.49 -21.55
C TYR A 368 42.90 15.79 -22.66
N MET A 369 41.65 15.99 -22.27
CA MET A 369 40.59 16.43 -23.18
C MET A 369 40.72 17.94 -23.38
N LEU A 370 40.76 18.35 -24.64
CA LEU A 370 40.98 19.74 -25.01
C LEU A 370 39.73 20.60 -24.70
N SER A 371 39.96 21.82 -24.22
CA SER A 371 38.90 22.80 -23.99
C SER A 371 38.19 23.18 -25.30
N SER A 372 36.95 23.69 -25.21
CA SER A 372 36.21 24.22 -26.37
C SER A 372 36.98 25.27 -27.17
N LYS A 373 37.87 26.03 -26.50
CA LYS A 373 38.71 27.07 -27.09
C LYS A 373 39.84 26.50 -27.96
N ASP A 374 40.44 25.39 -27.56
CA ASP A 374 41.55 24.74 -28.30
C ASP A 374 41.03 23.79 -29.40
N MET A 375 39.84 23.23 -29.21
CA MET A 375 39.19 22.32 -30.16
C MET A 375 38.92 22.96 -31.53
N GLY A 376 38.63 24.26 -31.59
CA GLY A 376 38.31 24.95 -32.85
C GLY A 376 39.49 24.99 -33.84
N ALA A 377 40.70 25.25 -33.36
CA ALA A 377 41.90 25.29 -34.21
C ALA A 377 42.26 23.90 -34.72
N LEU A 378 42.21 22.89 -33.85
CA LEU A 378 42.52 21.51 -34.21
C LEU A 378 41.50 20.87 -35.14
N SER A 379 40.21 21.17 -34.97
CA SER A 379 39.17 20.70 -35.88
C SER A 379 39.40 21.24 -37.29
N LYS A 380 39.71 22.54 -37.43
CA LYS A 380 40.08 23.13 -38.74
C LYS A 380 41.32 22.47 -39.35
N MET A 381 42.35 22.18 -38.53
CA MET A 381 43.54 21.47 -39.02
C MET A 381 43.22 20.05 -39.49
N ARG A 382 42.43 19.31 -38.71
CA ARG A 382 41.98 17.95 -39.06
C ARG A 382 41.19 17.96 -40.35
N ASP A 383 40.23 18.86 -40.47
CA ASP A 383 39.36 18.92 -41.63
C ASP A 383 40.18 19.29 -42.88
N SER A 384 41.14 20.23 -42.76
CA SER A 384 42.10 20.53 -43.83
C SER A 384 42.96 19.32 -44.24
N VAL A 385 43.41 18.52 -43.28
CA VAL A 385 44.16 17.28 -43.54
C VAL A 385 43.30 16.26 -44.29
N VAL A 386 42.06 16.04 -43.86
CA VAL A 386 41.14 15.06 -44.47
C VAL A 386 40.73 15.51 -45.87
N THR A 387 40.43 16.79 -46.09
CA THR A 387 40.10 17.31 -47.42
C THR A 387 41.26 17.13 -48.42
N LYS A 388 42.50 17.29 -47.96
CA LYS A 388 43.71 17.12 -48.81
C LYS A 388 44.15 15.67 -48.98
N ASN A 389 43.59 14.73 -48.20
CA ASN A 389 43.98 13.32 -48.20
C ASN A 389 42.72 12.44 -48.10
N SER A 390 42.11 12.13 -49.25
CA SER A 390 40.83 11.42 -49.34
C SER A 390 40.86 9.98 -48.79
N ASP A 391 42.04 9.39 -48.61
CA ASP A 391 42.26 8.08 -48.01
C ASP A 391 42.29 8.11 -46.46
N MET A 392 42.19 9.29 -45.84
CA MET A 392 42.23 9.48 -44.39
C MET A 392 40.84 9.79 -43.83
N LYS A 393 40.51 9.17 -42.70
CA LYS A 393 39.30 9.43 -41.92
C LYS A 393 39.63 10.30 -40.70
N PRO A 394 38.77 11.26 -40.33
CA PRO A 394 38.99 12.12 -39.17
C PRO A 394 38.92 11.32 -37.88
N ILE A 395 39.84 11.60 -36.94
CA ILE A 395 39.74 11.11 -35.57
C ILE A 395 38.71 11.96 -34.82
N LYS A 396 37.74 11.30 -34.21
CA LYS A 396 36.64 11.96 -33.48
C LYS A 396 37.08 12.45 -32.09
N ASP A 397 37.94 11.69 -31.43
CA ASP A 397 38.42 11.94 -30.07
C ASP A 397 39.79 12.62 -30.09
N LEU A 398 39.81 13.95 -30.24
CA LEU A 398 41.03 14.75 -30.21
C LEU A 398 41.45 14.98 -28.75
N HIS A 399 42.58 14.40 -28.37
CA HIS A 399 43.12 14.50 -27.02
C HIS A 399 44.65 14.52 -27.07
N ILE A 400 45.27 14.99 -25.99
CA ILE A 400 46.71 14.83 -25.76
C ILE A 400 46.90 13.67 -24.79
N THR A 401 47.74 12.70 -25.15
CA THR A 401 48.12 11.64 -24.23
C THR A 401 49.20 12.15 -23.27
N LEU A 402 48.85 12.34 -22.00
CA LEU A 402 49.73 12.89 -20.97
C LEU A 402 50.70 11.84 -20.42
N ALA A 403 50.21 10.65 -20.08
CA ALA A 403 51.02 9.57 -19.50
C ALA A 403 50.50 8.20 -19.95
N SER A 404 51.37 7.20 -20.01
CA SER A 404 51.00 5.81 -20.30
C SER A 404 51.83 4.82 -19.48
N GLY A 405 51.26 3.69 -19.09
CA GLY A 405 51.99 2.57 -18.46
C GLY A 405 51.61 2.26 -17.00
N PRO A 406 52.38 1.38 -16.33
CA PRO A 406 52.07 0.88 -14.97
C PRO A 406 52.11 1.96 -13.88
N GLU A 407 53.01 2.94 -14.00
CA GLU A 407 53.18 4.01 -12.99
C GLU A 407 51.92 4.89 -12.87
N TRP A 408 51.22 5.15 -13.98
CA TRP A 408 49.92 5.83 -13.95
C TRP A 408 48.85 5.04 -13.17
N LYS A 409 48.86 3.69 -13.26
CA LYS A 409 47.84 2.86 -12.59
C LYS A 409 47.86 3.04 -11.06
N LYS A 410 49.04 3.31 -10.47
CA LYS A 410 49.19 3.54 -9.01
C LYS A 410 48.54 4.85 -8.55
N LEU A 411 48.56 5.88 -9.41
CA LEU A 411 48.10 7.24 -9.10
C LEU A 411 46.62 7.48 -9.47
N ARG A 412 46.01 6.58 -10.27
CA ARG A 412 44.62 6.67 -10.75
C ARG A 412 43.59 6.91 -9.64
N LYS A 413 43.72 6.27 -8.48
CA LYS A 413 42.74 6.40 -7.37
C LYS A 413 42.66 7.82 -6.81
N ARG A 414 43.75 8.59 -6.86
CA ARG A 414 43.83 9.97 -6.34
C ARG A 414 43.13 10.97 -7.25
N LEU A 415 43.15 10.74 -8.57
CA LEU A 415 42.65 11.68 -9.57
C LEU A 415 41.25 11.33 -10.12
N PHE A 416 40.69 10.16 -9.76
CA PHE A 416 39.40 9.68 -10.31
C PHE A 416 38.16 10.49 -9.90
N HIS A 417 38.29 11.42 -8.94
CA HIS A 417 37.18 12.22 -8.42
C HIS A 417 37.27 13.71 -8.78
N ASN A 418 38.36 14.15 -9.44
CA ASN A 418 38.59 15.54 -9.78
C ASN A 418 38.76 15.70 -11.30
N SER A 419 38.15 16.73 -11.88
CA SER A 419 38.49 17.19 -13.23
C SER A 419 39.98 17.54 -13.28
N LEU A 420 40.69 17.16 -14.36
CA LEU A 420 42.06 17.61 -14.57
C LEU A 420 42.06 19.15 -14.64
N PRO A 421 42.90 19.86 -13.87
CA PRO A 421 43.00 21.31 -14.00
C PRO A 421 43.55 21.64 -15.38
N ASP A 422 42.97 22.64 -16.05
CA ASP A 422 43.51 23.13 -17.31
C ASP A 422 44.96 23.64 -17.08
N PRO A 423 45.90 23.41 -18.02
CA PRO A 423 47.21 24.02 -17.96
C PRO A 423 47.09 25.54 -17.89
N ASN A 424 47.92 26.17 -17.07
CA ASN A 424 47.95 27.64 -16.91
C ASN A 424 48.63 28.38 -18.10
N PHE A 425 48.76 27.72 -19.25
CA PHE A 425 49.33 28.25 -20.47
C PHE A 425 48.47 27.86 -21.68
N LYS A 426 48.52 28.68 -22.73
CA LYS A 426 47.78 28.43 -23.97
C LYS A 426 48.48 27.35 -24.81
N LEU A 427 47.70 26.37 -25.28
CA LEU A 427 48.18 25.34 -26.19
C LEU A 427 48.25 25.87 -27.63
N GLU A 428 49.42 25.75 -28.25
CA GLU A 428 49.59 26.00 -29.68
C GLU A 428 50.11 24.75 -30.38
N PHE A 429 49.73 24.61 -31.65
CA PHE A 429 50.01 23.42 -32.44
C PHE A 429 50.89 23.77 -33.64
N GLU A 430 51.83 22.87 -33.96
CA GLU A 430 52.62 22.95 -35.18
C GLU A 430 51.79 22.65 -36.43
N LYS A 431 52.38 22.84 -37.62
CA LYS A 431 51.76 22.37 -38.87
C LYS A 431 51.58 20.83 -38.81
N PRO A 432 50.46 20.28 -39.32
CA PRO A 432 50.25 18.83 -39.36
C PRO A 432 51.39 18.09 -40.08
N LYS A 433 51.81 16.97 -39.48
CA LYS A 433 52.86 16.07 -39.97
C LYS A 433 52.30 14.67 -40.16
N LYS A 434 52.93 13.90 -41.04
CA LYS A 434 52.57 12.52 -41.36
C LYS A 434 53.52 11.56 -40.65
N ALA A 435 52.97 10.57 -39.95
CA ALA A 435 53.68 9.44 -39.35
C ALA A 435 53.37 8.16 -40.12
N LYS A 436 54.37 7.27 -40.25
CA LYS A 436 54.24 5.94 -40.84
C LYS A 436 54.93 4.92 -39.97
N PHE A 437 54.25 3.83 -39.64
CA PHE A 437 54.81 2.72 -38.86
C PHE A 437 54.05 1.43 -39.17
N GLY A 438 54.75 0.33 -39.47
CA GLY A 438 54.13 -0.98 -39.68
C GLY A 438 52.99 -0.99 -40.71
N GLY A 439 53.14 -0.28 -41.83
CA GLY A 439 52.10 -0.16 -42.87
C GLY A 439 50.93 0.78 -42.54
N ARG A 440 50.85 1.30 -41.31
CA ARG A 440 49.84 2.28 -40.88
C ARG A 440 50.33 3.69 -41.11
N VAL A 441 49.38 4.60 -41.32
CA VAL A 441 49.62 6.01 -41.60
C VAL A 441 48.71 6.85 -40.72
N SER A 442 49.28 7.88 -40.09
CA SER A 442 48.52 8.83 -39.28
C SER A 442 49.02 10.25 -39.47
N TRP A 443 48.10 11.19 -39.51
CA TRP A 443 48.37 12.61 -39.45
C TRP A 443 48.22 13.10 -38.01
N TYR A 444 49.18 13.88 -37.56
CA TYR A 444 49.21 14.42 -36.21
C TYR A 444 49.74 15.85 -36.21
N THR A 445 49.56 16.57 -35.12
CA THR A 445 50.26 17.83 -34.86
C THR A 445 50.93 17.80 -33.49
N LYS A 446 52.12 18.38 -33.39
CA LYS A 446 52.84 18.52 -32.12
C LYS A 446 52.35 19.75 -31.39
N VAL A 447 52.30 19.66 -30.06
CA VAL A 447 52.13 20.85 -29.23
C VAL A 447 53.45 21.63 -29.20
N LYS A 448 53.44 22.94 -29.37
CA LYS A 448 54.69 23.73 -29.31
C LYS A 448 55.29 23.76 -27.90
N GLN A 449 54.44 23.84 -26.88
CA GLN A 449 54.80 23.97 -25.47
C GLN A 449 55.20 22.64 -24.82
N GLN A 450 56.12 21.87 -25.43
CA GLN A 450 56.53 20.54 -24.94
C GLN A 450 57.04 20.55 -23.50
N LYS A 451 57.91 21.52 -23.16
CA LYS A 451 58.49 21.64 -21.82
C LYS A 451 57.43 21.93 -20.76
N GLN A 452 56.57 22.92 -21.02
CA GLN A 452 55.51 23.32 -20.08
C GLN A 452 54.47 22.20 -19.87
N LEU A 453 54.16 21.43 -20.91
CA LEU A 453 53.33 20.22 -20.78
C LEU A 453 54.03 19.14 -19.96
N LYS A 454 55.34 18.97 -20.11
CA LYS A 454 56.12 18.02 -19.32
C LYS A 454 56.11 18.41 -17.83
N ASP A 455 56.30 19.68 -17.53
CA ASP A 455 56.26 20.23 -16.17
C ASP A 455 54.86 20.04 -15.57
N TYR A 456 53.81 20.41 -16.30
CA TYR A 456 52.41 20.19 -15.91
C TYR A 456 52.11 18.71 -15.62
N VAL A 457 52.56 17.77 -16.46
CA VAL A 457 52.38 16.34 -16.22
C VAL A 457 53.15 15.90 -14.99
N THR A 458 54.38 16.37 -14.81
CA THR A 458 55.22 16.04 -13.65
C THR A 458 54.55 16.47 -12.35
N ASP A 459 53.99 17.68 -12.32
CA ASP A 459 53.24 18.19 -11.16
C ASP A 459 51.97 17.37 -10.90
N LEU A 460 51.26 16.99 -11.97
CA LEU A 460 50.02 16.24 -11.87
C LEU A 460 50.21 14.81 -11.34
N ILE A 461 51.23 14.11 -11.85
CA ILE A 461 51.50 12.70 -11.49
C ILE A 461 52.57 12.56 -10.40
N GLN A 462 53.24 13.65 -9.99
CA GLN A 462 54.32 13.64 -9.00
C GLN A 462 55.44 12.64 -9.38
N ALA A 463 55.68 12.49 -10.69
CA ALA A 463 56.72 11.64 -11.27
C ALA A 463 57.12 12.20 -12.64
N ASN A 464 58.38 12.01 -13.02
CA ASN A 464 58.87 12.53 -14.30
C ASN A 464 58.33 11.65 -15.44
N PRO A 465 57.55 12.20 -16.40
CA PRO A 465 57.18 11.46 -17.60
C PRO A 465 58.44 11.08 -18.39
N ASP A 466 58.33 10.05 -19.23
CA ASP A 466 59.41 9.59 -20.10
C ASP A 466 60.13 10.80 -20.75
N PRO A 467 61.45 10.98 -20.52
CA PRO A 467 62.16 12.15 -20.99
C PRO A 467 62.19 12.30 -22.51
N LYS A 468 61.90 11.22 -23.25
CA LYS A 468 61.81 11.24 -24.71
C LYS A 468 60.39 11.52 -25.24
N ARG A 469 59.39 11.63 -24.36
CA ARG A 469 57.98 11.80 -24.75
C ARG A 469 57.75 13.11 -25.49
N ILE A 470 57.05 13.02 -26.63
CA ILE A 470 56.57 14.16 -27.38
C ILE A 470 55.03 14.23 -27.35
N PHE A 471 54.50 15.32 -26.81
CA PHE A 471 53.07 15.59 -26.74
C PHE A 471 52.53 16.00 -28.11
N HIS A 472 51.51 15.29 -28.58
CA HIS A 472 50.92 15.52 -29.89
C HIS A 472 49.43 15.18 -29.85
N VAL A 473 48.71 15.61 -30.88
CA VAL A 473 47.31 15.27 -31.13
C VAL A 473 47.23 14.56 -32.46
N SER A 474 46.66 13.35 -32.46
CA SER A 474 46.38 12.62 -33.70
C SER A 474 45.11 13.18 -34.35
N LEU A 475 45.22 13.59 -35.62
CA LEU A 475 44.16 14.28 -36.36
C LEU A 475 43.36 13.31 -37.24
N ALA A 476 44.04 12.46 -38.01
CA ALA A 476 43.39 11.56 -38.96
C ALA A 476 44.22 10.30 -39.21
N ASN A 477 43.57 9.19 -39.54
CA ASN A 477 44.21 7.95 -39.97
C ASN A 477 43.24 7.16 -40.87
N LYS A 478 43.63 5.99 -41.40
CA LYS A 478 42.79 5.23 -42.35
C LYS A 478 41.47 4.71 -41.75
N THR A 479 41.39 4.52 -40.43
CA THR A 479 40.22 3.90 -39.76
C THR A 479 39.29 4.92 -39.09
N GLY A 480 39.81 6.10 -38.72
CA GLY A 480 39.14 7.10 -37.90
C GLY A 480 39.18 6.80 -36.39
N ASN A 481 39.78 5.67 -35.98
CA ASN A 481 39.87 5.28 -34.58
C ASN A 481 41.16 5.81 -33.95
N SER A 482 41.07 6.45 -32.79
CA SER A 482 42.23 7.02 -32.09
C SER A 482 43.28 5.96 -31.71
N GLY A 483 42.86 4.74 -31.38
CA GLY A 483 43.75 3.62 -31.02
C GLY A 483 44.58 3.05 -32.18
N ASP A 484 44.24 3.36 -33.43
CA ASP A 484 45.00 2.91 -34.62
C ASP A 484 46.08 3.93 -35.04
N SER A 485 46.18 5.05 -34.33
CA SER A 485 47.15 6.09 -34.60
C SER A 485 48.57 5.63 -34.30
N VAL A 486 49.48 5.89 -35.24
CA VAL A 486 50.90 5.54 -35.13
C VAL A 486 51.80 6.75 -34.90
N ALA A 487 51.23 7.86 -34.46
CA ALA A 487 51.98 9.05 -34.08
C ALA A 487 52.70 8.88 -32.72
N ASN A 488 53.26 7.69 -32.43
CA ASN A 488 54.10 7.50 -31.25
C ASN A 488 55.49 8.05 -31.58
N ILE A 489 55.81 9.24 -31.08
CA ILE A 489 57.08 9.95 -31.33
C ILE A 489 57.85 10.07 -30.02
#